data_AF-A0A3S0JMV9-F1
#
_entry.id   AF-A0A3S0JMV9-F1
#
_cell.length_a   1.000
_cell.length_b   1.000
_cell.length_c   1.000
_cell.angle_alpha   90.00
_cell.angle_beta   90.00
_cell.angle_gamma   90.00
#
_symmetry.space_group_name_H-M   'P 1'
#
loop_
_entity.id
_entity.type
_entity.pdbx_description
1 polymer ?
#
loop_
_entity_poly.entity_id
_entity_poly.type
_entity_poly.pdbx_seq_one_letter_code
_entity_poly.pdbx_strand_id
1 'polypeptide(L)'
;MPSPVRLLLPALLPLLSSCTIVSPHRDQAQWTTSVHGVTAHWRWVTPGSLGGVLTTLGHQPENHTTPRYAGTAITLGNTAQCVIDIDPALSRGRLVEVAAHEFGHCAAGRYNKVSLNTAGLDEYHRQLFERYAEHYARLYVEQCGLSLRPLGWFDLTPATCEVAPDPRLIRL
;
A
#
# COMPACT_ATOMS: atom_id res chain seq x y z
N MET A 1 46.56 -35.82 -48.32
CA MET A 1 45.64 -36.06 -47.18
C MET A 1 45.28 -34.71 -46.56
N PRO A 2 44.00 -34.29 -46.63
CA PRO A 2 43.45 -33.35 -45.66
C PRO A 2 42.14 -33.87 -45.03
N SER A 3 41.97 -33.59 -43.74
CA SER A 3 40.77 -33.92 -42.93
C SER A 3 39.54 -33.07 -43.31
N PRO A 4 38.31 -33.61 -43.22
CA PRO A 4 37.11 -32.80 -43.23
C PRO A 4 36.78 -32.34 -41.79
N VAL A 5 37.01 -31.06 -41.51
CA VAL A 5 36.49 -30.41 -40.30
C VAL A 5 34.99 -30.19 -40.51
N ARG A 6 34.19 -30.87 -39.67
CA ARG A 6 32.73 -30.71 -39.57
C ARG A 6 32.39 -29.27 -39.20
N LEU A 7 31.81 -28.53 -40.14
CA LEU A 7 31.09 -27.27 -39.90
C LEU A 7 29.61 -27.60 -39.72
N LEU A 8 29.21 -27.91 -38.49
CA LEU A 8 27.83 -27.92 -38.05
C LEU A 8 27.78 -27.01 -36.83
N LEU A 9 27.12 -25.86 -36.99
CA LEU A 9 26.67 -24.85 -36.00
C LEU A 9 27.00 -23.45 -36.58
N PRO A 10 26.09 -22.87 -37.38
CA PRO A 10 25.38 -21.72 -36.81
C PRO A 10 23.96 -21.63 -37.39
N ALA A 11 23.00 -22.37 -36.85
CA ALA A 11 21.59 -22.27 -37.27
C ALA A 11 20.60 -22.12 -36.11
N LEU A 12 21.08 -21.88 -34.88
CA LEU A 12 20.23 -21.79 -33.68
C LEU A 12 20.16 -20.39 -33.04
N LEU A 13 20.82 -19.39 -33.64
CA LEU A 13 20.87 -18.04 -33.08
C LEU A 13 19.64 -17.13 -33.31
N PRO A 14 18.68 -17.37 -34.24
CA PRO A 14 17.57 -16.43 -34.39
C PRO A 14 16.38 -16.72 -33.46
N LEU A 15 16.36 -17.83 -32.71
CA LEU A 15 15.21 -18.23 -31.89
C LEU A 15 15.17 -17.60 -30.49
N LEU A 16 16.16 -16.78 -30.11
CA LEU A 16 16.21 -16.12 -28.80
C LEU A 16 15.72 -14.66 -28.84
N SER A 17 15.29 -14.17 -30.00
CA SER A 17 14.88 -12.79 -30.21
C SER A 17 13.38 -12.69 -30.47
N SER A 18 12.56 -12.82 -29.41
CA SER A 18 11.28 -12.07 -29.27
C SER A 18 10.40 -12.66 -28.16
N CYS A 19 10.80 -12.48 -26.91
CA CYS A 19 9.86 -12.36 -25.80
C CYS A 19 10.11 -11.02 -25.11
N THR A 20 9.95 -9.91 -25.86
CA THR A 20 9.72 -8.62 -25.22
C THR A 20 8.30 -8.64 -24.67
N ILE A 21 8.11 -9.29 -23.53
CA ILE A 21 7.02 -8.94 -22.63
C ILE A 21 7.37 -7.53 -22.15
N VAL A 22 6.92 -6.53 -22.89
CA VAL A 22 6.83 -5.18 -22.34
C VAL A 22 5.76 -5.32 -21.27
N SER A 23 6.17 -5.51 -20.01
CA SER A 23 5.20 -5.39 -18.93
C SER A 23 4.57 -4.01 -19.11
N PRO A 24 3.23 -3.88 -19.01
CA PRO A 24 2.67 -2.54 -18.88
C PRO A 24 3.45 -1.81 -17.80
N HIS A 25 3.71 -0.52 -18.03
CA HIS A 25 4.47 0.30 -17.08
C HIS A 25 3.89 0.03 -15.68
N ARG A 26 4.72 -0.45 -14.76
CA ARG A 26 4.35 -0.73 -13.37
C ARG A 26 3.70 0.51 -12.69
N ASP A 27 3.87 1.67 -13.30
CA ASP A 27 3.38 3.00 -12.94
C ASP A 27 1.88 3.23 -13.24
N GLN A 28 1.15 2.25 -13.77
CA GLN A 28 -0.32 2.29 -13.92
C GLN A 28 -1.08 1.53 -12.82
N ALA A 29 -0.43 1.06 -11.75
CA ALA A 29 -1.13 0.46 -10.62
C ALA A 29 -1.83 1.53 -9.78
N GLN A 30 -2.82 2.17 -10.39
CA GLN A 30 -3.77 3.05 -9.74
C GLN A 30 -5.15 2.44 -9.87
N TRP A 31 -5.89 2.37 -8.78
CA TRP A 31 -7.27 1.93 -8.80
C TRP A 31 -8.03 2.67 -7.71
N THR A 32 -9.35 2.62 -7.79
CA THR A 32 -10.22 3.29 -6.82
C THR A 32 -11.10 2.27 -6.15
N THR A 33 -11.25 2.39 -4.83
CA THR A 33 -12.21 1.61 -4.06
C THR A 33 -13.09 2.53 -3.25
N SER A 34 -14.28 2.06 -2.91
CA SER A 34 -15.20 2.78 -2.04
C SER A 34 -15.69 1.83 -0.94
N VAL A 35 -15.37 2.17 0.30
CA VAL A 35 -15.68 1.35 1.47
C VAL A 35 -16.22 2.26 2.56
N HIS A 36 -17.42 1.94 3.07
CA HIS A 36 -18.18 2.77 4.02
C HIS A 36 -18.48 4.21 3.54
N GLY A 37 -18.24 4.53 2.26
CA GLY A 37 -18.38 5.89 1.72
C GLY A 37 -17.10 6.74 1.85
N VAL A 38 -15.97 6.11 2.17
CA VAL A 38 -14.62 6.62 1.93
C VAL A 38 -14.19 6.13 0.55
N THR A 39 -13.80 7.05 -0.34
CA THR A 39 -13.24 6.73 -1.66
C THR A 39 -11.73 6.85 -1.60
N ALA A 40 -11.03 5.75 -1.83
CA ALA A 40 -9.57 5.69 -1.82
C ALA A 40 -9.04 5.49 -3.25
N HIS A 41 -8.21 6.43 -3.70
CA HIS A 41 -7.44 6.33 -4.93
C HIS A 41 -6.06 5.77 -4.60
N TRP A 42 -5.91 4.47 -4.77
CA TRP A 42 -4.67 3.77 -4.49
C TRP A 42 -3.67 4.01 -5.61
N ARG A 43 -2.39 4.16 -5.26
CA ARG A 43 -1.29 4.22 -6.22
C ARG A 43 -0.11 3.45 -5.68
N TRP A 44 0.49 2.61 -6.50
CA TRP A 44 1.84 2.17 -6.22
C TRP A 44 2.81 3.26 -6.62
N VAL A 45 3.67 3.66 -5.68
CA VAL A 45 4.74 4.61 -5.96
C VAL A 45 6.01 3.89 -6.37
N THR A 46 7.01 4.68 -6.78
CA THR A 46 8.32 4.16 -7.13
C THR A 46 8.86 3.30 -5.97
N PRO A 47 9.26 2.03 -6.21
CA PRO A 47 9.72 1.18 -5.14
C PRO A 47 10.91 1.78 -4.38
N GLY A 48 10.83 1.83 -3.05
CA GLY A 48 11.82 2.47 -2.18
C GLY A 48 11.68 3.98 -2.03
N SER A 49 10.80 4.65 -2.77
CA SER A 49 10.70 6.12 -2.76
C SER A 49 10.11 6.68 -1.47
N LEU A 50 9.33 5.89 -0.73
CA LEU A 50 8.85 6.33 0.59
C LEU A 50 9.89 6.13 1.68
N GLY A 51 10.95 5.35 1.41
CA GLY A 51 12.07 5.12 2.34
C GLY A 51 12.95 6.34 2.62
N GLY A 52 12.79 7.44 1.86
CA GLY A 52 13.39 8.74 2.13
C GLY A 52 12.55 9.65 3.02
N VAL A 53 11.27 9.33 3.23
CA VAL A 53 10.42 10.01 4.19
C VAL A 53 10.56 9.27 5.51
N LEU A 54 11.42 9.80 6.38
CA LEU A 54 11.35 9.56 7.81
C LEU A 54 10.00 10.11 8.29
N THR A 55 8.89 9.43 8.01
CA THR A 55 7.67 9.64 8.78
C THR A 55 7.98 9.11 10.17
N THR A 56 8.51 10.00 11.00
CA THR A 56 8.65 9.87 12.46
C THR A 56 7.29 9.75 13.17
N LEU A 57 6.24 9.33 12.46
CA LEU A 57 4.86 9.31 12.94
C LEU A 57 4.50 7.85 13.15
N GLY A 58 4.69 7.42 14.40
CA GLY A 58 4.61 6.01 14.83
C GLY A 58 5.91 5.48 15.47
N HIS A 59 7.02 6.23 15.36
CA HIS A 59 8.31 5.80 15.88
C HIS A 59 8.65 6.49 17.21
N GLN A 60 8.90 5.70 18.25
CA GLN A 60 9.84 6.12 19.29
C GLN A 60 11.25 5.98 18.68
N PRO A 61 12.11 7.02 18.73
CA PRO A 61 13.40 7.07 18.03
C PRO A 61 14.39 5.96 18.41
N GLU A 62 14.08 5.17 19.44
CA GLU A 62 14.91 4.10 19.98
C GLU A 62 14.28 2.70 19.89
N ASN A 63 13.12 2.58 19.23
CA ASN A 63 12.45 1.30 19.04
C ASN A 63 12.33 0.91 17.55
N HIS A 64 13.33 0.18 17.06
CA HIS A 64 13.36 -0.38 15.70
C HIS A 64 12.36 -1.53 15.45
N THR A 65 11.51 -1.88 16.42
CA THR A 65 10.56 -3.01 16.30
C THR A 65 9.16 -2.61 15.83
N THR A 66 8.79 -1.32 15.83
CA THR A 66 7.54 -0.88 15.19
C THR A 66 7.71 -0.88 13.67
N PRO A 67 6.78 -1.49 12.92
CA PRO A 67 6.85 -1.51 11.46
C PRO A 67 6.88 -0.10 10.90
N ARG A 68 7.79 0.15 9.95
CA ARG A 68 7.65 1.30 9.06
C ARG A 68 6.47 1.00 8.13
N TYR A 69 5.34 1.64 8.36
CA TYR A 69 4.28 1.65 7.35
C TYR A 69 4.78 2.52 6.20
N ALA A 70 5.08 1.87 5.08
CA ALA A 70 5.59 2.54 3.89
C ALA A 70 4.43 2.85 2.95
N GLY A 71 3.52 3.67 3.45
CA GLY A 71 2.40 4.25 2.72
C GLY A 71 2.19 5.71 3.13
N THR A 72 1.31 6.40 2.40
CA THR A 72 0.80 7.71 2.83
C THR A 72 -0.60 7.94 2.29
N ALA A 73 -1.47 8.49 3.13
CA ALA A 73 -2.79 8.97 2.74
C ALA A 73 -2.82 10.50 2.61
N ILE A 74 -3.43 11.01 1.52
CA ILE A 74 -3.56 12.44 1.21
C ILE A 74 -5.03 12.76 0.92
N THR A 75 -5.64 13.75 1.59
CA THR A 75 -7.06 14.11 1.36
C THR A 75 -7.21 14.92 0.08
N LEU A 76 -8.23 14.62 -0.73
CA LEU A 76 -8.52 15.34 -1.97
C LEU A 76 -9.64 16.38 -1.78
N GLY A 77 -9.37 17.51 -1.12
CA GLY A 77 -10.26 18.70 -1.06
C GLY A 77 -11.65 18.52 -0.39
N ASN A 78 -12.19 17.31 -0.40
CA ASN A 78 -13.31 16.80 0.36
C ASN A 78 -12.77 15.67 1.26
N THR A 79 -13.23 15.61 2.50
CA THR A 79 -12.72 14.65 3.49
C THR A 79 -13.14 13.21 3.22
N ALA A 80 -13.97 12.97 2.21
CA ALA A 80 -14.47 11.65 1.83
C ALA A 80 -13.57 10.92 0.81
N GLN A 81 -12.69 11.66 0.14
CA GLN A 81 -11.79 11.15 -0.90
C GLN A 81 -10.35 11.34 -0.47
N CYS A 82 -9.54 10.32 -0.72
CA CYS A 82 -8.11 10.38 -0.48
C CYS A 82 -7.34 9.66 -1.57
N VAL A 83 -6.07 10.00 -1.67
CA VAL A 83 -5.07 9.22 -2.40
C VAL A 83 -4.26 8.43 -1.39
N ILE A 84 -4.08 7.13 -1.62
CA ILE A 84 -3.22 6.28 -0.82
C ILE A 84 -2.05 5.83 -1.69
N ASP A 85 -0.86 6.29 -1.34
CA ASP A 85 0.38 5.82 -1.95
C ASP A 85 0.92 4.65 -1.14
N ILE A 86 1.31 3.57 -1.82
CA ILE A 86 1.93 2.40 -1.21
C ILE A 86 3.28 2.14 -1.87
N ASP A 87 4.33 1.99 -1.08
CA ASP A 87 5.64 1.56 -1.57
C ASP A 87 5.70 0.02 -1.59
N PRO A 88 5.73 -0.60 -2.78
CA PRO A 88 5.68 -2.05 -2.89
C PRO A 88 6.98 -2.74 -2.46
N ALA A 89 8.13 -2.04 -2.42
CA ALA A 89 9.38 -2.64 -1.95
C ALA A 89 9.39 -2.75 -0.43
N LEU A 90 8.88 -1.73 0.25
CA LEU A 90 8.90 -1.64 1.70
C LEU A 90 7.69 -2.31 2.37
N SER A 91 6.57 -2.42 1.67
CA SER A 91 5.34 -3.01 2.20
C SER A 91 5.20 -4.52 1.96
N ARG A 92 6.13 -5.16 1.23
CA ARG A 92 5.96 -6.54 0.73
C ARG A 92 5.60 -7.57 1.80
N GLY A 93 6.18 -7.45 3.00
CA GLY A 93 5.92 -8.38 4.11
C GLY A 93 4.68 -8.07 4.94
N ARG A 94 4.10 -6.88 4.77
CA ARG A 94 3.03 -6.34 5.63
C ARG A 94 1.99 -5.52 4.87
N LEU A 95 1.75 -5.88 3.61
CA LEU A 95 0.99 -5.05 2.67
C LEU A 95 -0.43 -4.80 3.17
N VAL A 96 -1.05 -5.81 3.78
CA VAL A 96 -2.41 -5.72 4.32
C VAL A 96 -2.45 -4.72 5.47
N GLU A 97 -1.50 -4.81 6.41
CA GLU A 97 -1.47 -3.88 7.54
C GLU A 97 -1.20 -2.45 7.09
N VAL A 98 -0.26 -2.25 6.15
CA VAL A 98 0.01 -0.92 5.57
C VAL A 98 -1.24 -0.37 4.88
N ALA A 99 -1.86 -1.13 3.98
CA ALA A 99 -3.03 -0.66 3.25
C ALA A 99 -4.21 -0.35 4.19
N ALA A 100 -4.43 -1.17 5.21
CA ALA A 100 -5.46 -0.92 6.22
C ALA A 100 -5.13 0.33 7.06
N HIS A 101 -3.88 0.52 7.48
CA HIS A 101 -3.43 1.71 8.20
C HIS A 101 -3.69 2.98 7.40
N GLU A 102 -3.25 3.02 6.14
CA GLU A 102 -3.47 4.18 5.27
C GLU A 102 -4.95 4.44 4.98
N PHE A 103 -5.76 3.38 4.85
CA PHE A 103 -7.21 3.54 4.75
C PHE A 103 -7.81 4.11 6.05
N GLY A 104 -7.29 3.72 7.21
CA GLY A 104 -7.66 4.27 8.51
C GLY A 104 -7.44 5.79 8.57
N HIS A 105 -6.32 6.28 8.02
CA HIS A 105 -6.09 7.72 7.84
C HIS A 105 -7.20 8.36 6.97
N CYS A 106 -7.48 7.80 5.80
CA CYS A 106 -8.56 8.31 4.94
C CYS A 106 -9.92 8.37 5.63
N ALA A 107 -10.25 7.32 6.39
CA ALA A 107 -11.48 7.26 7.14
C ALA A 107 -11.52 8.29 8.28
N ALA A 108 -10.41 8.54 8.97
CA ALA A 108 -10.31 9.59 9.98
C ALA A 108 -10.59 10.97 9.38
N GLY A 109 -10.11 11.22 8.15
CA GLY A 109 -10.47 12.41 7.38
C GLY A 109 -11.98 12.60 7.32
N ARG A 110 -12.69 11.57 6.85
CA ARG A 110 -14.14 11.59 6.67
C ARG A 110 -14.90 11.72 7.97
N TYR A 111 -14.63 10.86 8.94
CA TYR A 111 -15.50 10.65 10.10
C TYR A 111 -15.09 11.47 11.32
N ASN A 112 -13.81 11.72 11.50
CA ASN A 112 -13.29 12.51 12.62
C ASN A 112 -13.04 13.97 12.21
N LYS A 113 -13.20 14.30 10.92
CA LYS A 113 -12.92 15.63 10.35
C LYS A 113 -11.50 16.12 10.66
N VAL A 114 -10.56 15.19 10.83
CA VAL A 114 -9.15 15.50 11.04
C VAL A 114 -8.47 15.60 9.69
N SER A 115 -7.82 16.72 9.40
CA SER A 115 -7.07 16.89 8.15
C SER A 115 -5.90 15.91 8.11
N LEU A 116 -5.71 15.22 6.97
CA LEU A 116 -4.52 14.40 6.69
C LEU A 116 -3.23 15.24 6.63
N ASN A 117 -3.36 16.57 6.53
CA ASN A 117 -2.24 17.46 6.71
C ASN A 117 -1.99 17.69 8.21
N THR A 118 -1.03 16.95 8.76
CA THR A 118 -0.57 17.13 10.15
C THR A 118 0.47 18.24 10.30
N ALA A 119 0.83 18.96 9.23
CA ALA A 119 1.77 20.06 9.31
C ALA A 119 1.22 21.19 10.19
N GLY A 120 1.96 21.52 11.26
CA GLY A 120 1.56 22.52 12.24
C GLY A 120 0.70 21.98 13.39
N LEU A 121 0.38 20.68 13.42
CA LEU A 121 -0.18 20.04 14.61
C LEU A 121 0.90 19.84 15.67
N ASP A 122 0.51 19.91 16.94
CA ASP A 122 1.37 19.48 18.04
C ASP A 122 1.55 17.94 18.04
N GLU A 123 2.50 17.49 18.86
CA GLU A 123 2.82 16.07 19.00
C GLU A 123 1.62 15.21 19.39
N TYR A 124 0.75 15.74 20.26
CA TYR A 124 -0.38 15.01 20.81
C TYR A 124 -1.43 14.70 19.73
N HIS A 125 -1.81 15.70 18.94
CA HIS A 125 -2.78 15.53 17.84
C HIS A 125 -2.25 14.59 16.76
N ARG A 126 -0.95 14.69 16.48
CA ARG A 126 -0.25 13.80 15.55
C ARG A 126 -0.27 12.34 16.02
N GLN A 127 -0.03 12.10 17.31
CA GLN A 127 -0.11 10.76 17.89
C GLN A 127 -1.53 10.20 17.91
N LEU A 128 -2.55 11.01 18.20
CA LEU A 128 -3.94 10.57 18.12
C LEU A 128 -4.31 10.11 16.71
N PHE A 129 -3.85 10.86 15.71
CA PHE A 129 -4.10 10.56 14.31
C PHE A 129 -3.47 9.23 13.87
N GLU A 130 -2.22 8.97 14.22
CA GLU A 130 -1.56 7.68 13.97
C GLU A 130 -2.19 6.52 14.75
N ARG A 131 -2.58 6.75 16.02
CA ARG A 131 -3.24 5.72 16.83
C ARG A 131 -4.57 5.28 16.23
N TYR A 132 -5.32 6.19 15.61
CA TYR A 132 -6.55 5.85 14.92
C TYR A 132 -6.31 4.85 13.80
N ALA A 133 -5.38 5.17 12.89
CA ALA A 133 -5.05 4.34 11.75
C ALA A 133 -4.49 2.98 12.17
N GLU A 134 -3.61 2.99 13.17
CA GLU A 134 -3.04 1.78 13.75
C GLU A 134 -4.14 0.89 14.39
N HIS A 135 -5.09 1.48 15.11
CA HIS A 135 -6.23 0.73 15.67
C HIS A 135 -7.12 0.15 14.58
N TYR A 136 -7.39 0.92 13.51
CA TYR A 136 -8.13 0.42 12.34
C TYR A 136 -7.43 -0.78 11.70
N ALA A 137 -6.11 -0.69 11.47
CA ALA A 137 -5.33 -1.75 10.86
C ALA A 137 -5.38 -3.05 11.67
N ARG A 138 -5.27 -2.96 13.00
CA ARG A 138 -5.41 -4.13 13.89
C ARG A 138 -6.80 -4.75 13.78
N LEU A 139 -7.85 -3.92 13.87
CA LEU A 139 -9.23 -4.39 13.76
C LEU A 139 -9.51 -5.04 12.41
N TYR A 140 -8.92 -4.49 11.34
CA TYR A 140 -8.99 -5.06 10.00
C TYR A 140 -8.37 -6.45 9.96
N VAL A 141 -7.14 -6.61 10.42
CA VAL A 141 -6.45 -7.90 10.41
C VAL A 141 -7.18 -8.92 11.29
N GLU A 142 -7.69 -8.50 12.45
CA GLU A 142 -8.46 -9.35 13.36
C GLU A 142 -9.74 -9.87 12.71
N GLN A 143 -10.50 -9.03 12.03
CA GLN A 143 -11.80 -9.40 11.47
C GLN A 143 -11.72 -10.00 10.06
N CYS A 144 -10.80 -9.52 9.24
CA CYS A 144 -10.71 -9.80 7.81
C CYS A 144 -9.51 -10.67 7.41
N GLY A 145 -8.57 -10.88 8.34
CA GLY A 145 -7.34 -11.62 8.08
C GLY A 145 -6.39 -10.83 7.17
N LEU A 146 -5.54 -11.56 6.45
CA LEU A 146 -4.52 -11.01 5.56
C LEU A 146 -5.01 -10.92 4.10
N SER A 147 -6.26 -10.54 3.88
CA SER A 147 -6.83 -10.34 2.54
C SER A 147 -7.17 -8.87 2.34
N LEU A 148 -6.83 -8.31 1.17
CA LEU A 148 -7.19 -6.94 0.80
C LEU A 148 -8.57 -6.83 0.12
N ARG A 149 -9.24 -7.96 -0.14
CA ARG A 149 -10.57 -7.97 -0.82
C ARG A 149 -11.59 -7.06 -0.13
N PRO A 150 -11.69 -7.01 1.22
CA PRO A 150 -12.64 -6.13 1.91
C PRO A 150 -12.35 -4.64 1.73
N LEU A 151 -11.12 -4.26 1.35
CA LEU A 151 -10.77 -2.89 0.95
C LEU A 151 -11.07 -2.63 -0.54
N GLY A 152 -11.62 -3.60 -1.26
CA GLY A 152 -11.97 -3.51 -2.68
C GLY A 152 -10.82 -3.87 -3.63
N TRP A 153 -9.73 -4.45 -3.14
CA TRP A 153 -8.63 -4.89 -4.00
C TRP A 153 -8.95 -6.24 -4.64
N PHE A 154 -8.36 -6.50 -5.81
CA PHE A 154 -8.24 -7.87 -6.30
C PHE A 154 -7.13 -8.58 -5.53
N ASP A 155 -7.51 -9.63 -4.80
CA ASP A 155 -6.58 -10.44 -4.02
C ASP A 155 -7.06 -11.90 -4.06
N LEU A 156 -6.13 -12.82 -4.30
CA LEU A 156 -6.41 -14.26 -4.38
C LEU A 156 -6.59 -14.88 -2.99
N THR A 157 -6.14 -14.19 -1.95
CA THR A 157 -6.28 -14.61 -0.55
C THR A 157 -7.74 -14.43 -0.12
N PRO A 158 -8.41 -15.49 0.37
CA PRO A 158 -9.78 -15.36 0.88
C PRO A 158 -9.80 -14.48 2.14
N ALA A 159 -10.82 -13.63 2.24
CA ALA A 159 -11.06 -12.81 3.42
C ALA A 159 -11.93 -13.56 4.43
N THR A 160 -11.72 -13.30 5.72
CA THR A 160 -12.59 -13.84 6.79
C THR A 160 -13.83 -12.98 7.05
N CYS A 161 -13.84 -11.74 6.54
CA CYS A 161 -14.96 -10.82 6.60
C CYS A 161 -15.52 -10.56 5.18
N GLU A 162 -16.82 -10.24 5.09
CA GLU A 162 -17.44 -9.83 3.82
C GLU A 162 -17.17 -8.35 3.48
N VAL A 163 -17.08 -7.50 4.51
CA VAL A 163 -16.85 -6.06 4.41
C VAL A 163 -15.82 -5.64 5.45
N ALA A 164 -14.97 -4.68 5.10
CA ALA A 164 -13.99 -4.13 6.04
C ALA A 164 -14.69 -3.57 7.29
N PRO A 165 -14.02 -3.51 8.45
CA PRO A 165 -14.61 -2.94 9.66
C PRO A 165 -15.07 -1.50 9.43
N ASP A 166 -16.18 -1.14 10.07
CA ASP A 166 -16.73 0.22 10.01
C ASP A 166 -15.84 1.19 10.81
N PRO A 167 -15.17 2.17 10.17
CA PRO A 167 -14.27 3.09 10.86
C PRO A 167 -14.96 3.93 11.94
N ARG A 168 -16.28 4.11 11.87
CA ARG A 168 -17.07 4.86 12.86
C ARG A 168 -17.14 4.17 14.21
N LEU A 169 -16.81 2.88 14.29
CA LEU A 169 -16.83 2.10 15.51
C LEU A 169 -15.53 2.18 16.30
N ILE A 170 -14.47 2.78 15.73
CA ILE A 170 -13.20 2.99 16.43
C ILE A 170 -13.39 4.00 17.56
N ARG A 171 -12.96 3.61 18.75
CA ARG A 171 -12.87 4.48 19.91
C ARG A 171 -11.41 4.51 20.37
N LEU A 172 -10.83 5.71 20.43
CA LEU A 172 -9.49 5.96 20.95
C LEU A 172 -9.51 6.38 22.42
#